data_AF-A0A7S0BDX2-F1
#
_entry.id   AF-A0A7S0BDX2-F1
#
_cell.length_a   1.000
_cell.length_b   1.000
_cell.length_c   1.000
_cell.angle_alpha   90.00
_cell.angle_beta   90.00
_cell.angle_gamma   90.00
#
_symmetry.space_group_name_H-M   'P 1'
#
loop_
_entity.id
_entity.type
_entity.pdbx_description
1 polymer ?
#
loop_
_entity_poly.entity_id
_entity_poly.type
_entity_poly.pdbx_seq_one_letter_code
_entity_poly.pdbx_strand_id
1 'polypeptide(L)'
;MIKLILSVKNMVPVGELVDQVERRGKLKMLHKFLESKIADGSNDVEVHSGVAKVYVESNINAEHFLVSNPYYDSRVVGKFCEKRNPYLAYVAYRRGLCDDELFAVTNKNSMFKEQAMYVVNRQNDDLWERVLNENNAFRKLIVDQIISTALPEVTEPEKIASAVKAFMTADLPEVLMQLLEKLVVDTSSTAFRRNKNLQNLLILTAIKTEKDRVMEYVNRLDNFD
;
A
#
# COMPACT_ATOMS: atom_id res chain seq x y z
N MET A 1 32.17 -21.66 -16.59
CA MET A 1 30.74 -21.75 -16.24
C MET A 1 29.92 -20.58 -16.82
N ILE A 2 30.30 -19.31 -16.61
CA ILE A 2 29.57 -18.14 -17.17
C ILE A 2 29.55 -18.12 -18.73
N LYS A 3 30.60 -18.59 -19.39
CA LYS A 3 30.66 -18.70 -20.87
C LYS A 3 29.68 -19.71 -21.47
N LEU A 4 29.27 -20.75 -20.74
CA LEU A 4 28.33 -21.76 -21.27
C LEU A 4 26.89 -21.22 -21.27
N ILE A 5 26.51 -20.48 -20.23
CA ILE A 5 25.17 -19.87 -20.09
C ILE A 5 24.92 -18.82 -21.17
N LEU A 6 25.94 -18.06 -21.57
CA LEU A 6 25.85 -17.10 -22.69
C LEU A 6 25.72 -17.78 -24.06
N SER A 7 26.23 -19.01 -24.21
CA SER A 7 26.18 -19.77 -25.47
C SER A 7 24.85 -20.47 -25.71
N VAL A 8 23.99 -20.58 -24.69
CA VAL A 8 22.67 -21.25 -24.76
C VAL A 8 21.55 -20.20 -24.60
N LYS A 9 21.76 -18.99 -25.14
CA LYS A 9 20.84 -17.83 -25.04
C LYS A 9 19.40 -18.14 -25.49
N ASN A 10 19.16 -19.23 -26.23
CA ASN A 10 17.88 -19.56 -26.88
C ASN A 10 17.21 -20.88 -26.42
N MET A 11 17.78 -21.67 -25.49
CA MET A 11 17.20 -22.99 -25.12
C MET A 11 17.01 -23.24 -23.62
N VAL A 12 17.30 -22.27 -22.74
CA VAL A 12 17.09 -22.47 -21.29
C VAL A 12 15.84 -21.72 -20.84
N PRO A 13 14.83 -22.41 -20.27
CA PRO A 13 13.71 -21.77 -19.61
C PRO A 13 14.24 -20.92 -18.45
N VAL A 14 14.10 -19.59 -18.55
CA VAL A 14 14.68 -18.67 -17.56
C VAL A 14 14.08 -18.88 -16.18
N GLY A 15 12.77 -19.17 -16.09
CA GLY A 15 12.10 -19.48 -14.83
C GLY A 15 12.71 -20.69 -14.12
N GLU A 16 12.91 -21.81 -14.83
CA GLU A 16 13.54 -23.01 -14.25
C GLU A 16 14.98 -22.76 -13.81
N LEU A 17 15.75 -21.98 -14.58
CA LEU A 17 17.10 -21.61 -14.21
C LEU A 17 17.12 -20.77 -12.93
N VAL A 18 16.24 -19.77 -12.83
CA VAL A 18 16.11 -18.92 -11.64
C VAL A 18 15.74 -19.79 -10.44
N ASP A 19 14.77 -20.68 -10.55
CA ASP A 19 14.33 -21.55 -9.45
C ASP A 19 15.43 -22.53 -8.99
N GLN A 20 16.16 -23.14 -9.92
CA GLN A 20 17.27 -24.05 -9.59
C GLN A 20 18.42 -23.32 -8.91
N VAL A 21 18.70 -22.09 -9.32
CA VAL A 21 19.76 -21.26 -8.72
C VAL A 21 19.30 -20.66 -7.37
N GLU A 22 18.01 -20.34 -7.24
CA GLU A 22 17.37 -19.91 -5.99
C GLU A 22 17.49 -20.98 -4.92
N ARG A 23 17.15 -22.23 -5.23
CA ARG A 23 17.30 -23.37 -4.30
C ARG A 23 18.72 -23.58 -3.81
N ARG A 24 19.71 -23.15 -4.60
CA ARG A 24 21.14 -23.24 -4.26
C ARG A 24 21.68 -21.98 -3.57
N GLY A 25 20.87 -20.94 -3.38
CA GLY A 25 21.26 -19.68 -2.76
C GLY A 25 22.31 -18.89 -3.56
N LYS A 26 22.34 -19.06 -4.88
CA LYS A 26 23.37 -18.44 -5.75
C LYS A 26 22.77 -17.50 -6.80
N LEU A 27 21.63 -16.85 -6.53
CA LEU A 27 20.96 -16.00 -7.54
C LEU A 27 21.86 -14.87 -8.04
N LYS A 28 22.76 -14.36 -7.19
CA LYS A 28 23.78 -13.37 -7.57
C LYS A 28 24.60 -13.73 -8.82
N MET A 29 24.78 -15.02 -9.12
CA MET A 29 25.49 -15.45 -10.34
C MET A 29 24.73 -15.14 -11.63
N LEU A 30 23.40 -15.06 -11.56
CA LEU A 30 22.53 -14.77 -12.70
C LEU A 30 22.41 -13.28 -13.00
N HIS A 31 22.90 -12.41 -12.12
CA HIS A 31 22.77 -10.95 -12.25
C HIS A 31 23.13 -10.42 -13.64
N LYS A 32 24.37 -10.66 -14.10
CA LYS A 32 24.84 -10.19 -15.42
C LYS A 32 24.08 -10.82 -16.59
N PHE A 33 23.60 -12.05 -16.43
CA PHE A 33 22.87 -12.76 -17.48
C PHE A 33 21.45 -12.18 -17.65
N LEU A 34 20.74 -11.99 -16.55
CA LEU A 34 19.37 -11.49 -16.57
C LEU A 34 19.30 -10.00 -16.92
N GLU A 35 20.25 -9.18 -16.45
CA GLU A 35 20.35 -7.78 -16.88
C GLU A 35 20.63 -7.65 -18.38
N SER A 36 21.51 -8.50 -18.93
CA SER A 36 21.73 -8.53 -20.38
C SER A 36 20.44 -8.87 -21.14
N LYS A 37 19.57 -9.74 -20.60
CA LYS A 37 18.28 -10.06 -21.22
C LYS A 37 17.29 -8.89 -21.18
N ILE A 38 17.25 -8.13 -20.09
CA ILE A 38 16.45 -6.89 -20.00
C ILE A 38 17.01 -5.82 -20.95
N ALA A 39 18.34 -5.66 -21.01
CA ALA A 39 19.00 -4.71 -21.91
C ALA A 39 18.80 -5.07 -23.40
N ASP A 40 18.69 -6.37 -23.71
CA ASP A 40 18.32 -6.88 -25.04
C ASP A 40 16.82 -6.61 -25.37
N GLY A 41 16.04 -6.02 -24.44
CA GLY A 41 14.65 -5.63 -24.65
C GLY A 41 13.61 -6.73 -24.37
N SER A 42 13.97 -7.78 -23.62
CA SER A 42 13.00 -8.79 -23.19
C SER A 42 11.96 -8.18 -22.24
N ASN A 43 10.68 -8.50 -22.46
CA ASN A 43 9.57 -8.19 -21.56
C ASN A 43 9.07 -9.44 -20.82
N ASP A 44 9.89 -10.51 -20.77
CA ASP A 44 9.47 -11.79 -20.21
C ASP A 44 9.36 -11.69 -18.68
N VAL A 45 8.18 -12.02 -18.16
CA VAL A 45 7.87 -11.93 -16.73
C VAL A 45 8.88 -12.71 -15.87
N GLU A 46 9.32 -13.86 -16.34
CA GLU A 46 10.32 -14.71 -15.68
C GLU A 46 11.69 -14.04 -15.56
N VAL A 47 12.11 -13.31 -16.61
CA VAL A 47 13.40 -12.58 -16.62
C VAL A 47 13.33 -11.45 -15.60
N HIS A 48 12.27 -10.64 -15.65
CA HIS A 48 12.07 -9.51 -14.75
C HIS A 48 11.91 -9.94 -13.28
N SER A 49 11.16 -11.02 -13.04
CA SER A 49 11.00 -11.60 -11.70
C SER A 49 12.33 -12.16 -11.18
N GLY A 50 13.13 -12.80 -12.04
CA GLY A 50 14.48 -13.23 -11.71
C GLY A 50 15.39 -12.07 -11.31
N VAL A 51 15.40 -10.98 -12.08
CA VAL A 51 16.19 -9.77 -11.74
C VAL A 51 15.74 -9.16 -10.42
N ALA A 52 14.43 -9.05 -10.20
CA ALA A 52 13.89 -8.56 -8.93
C ALA A 52 14.41 -9.39 -7.74
N LYS A 53 14.32 -10.72 -7.83
CA LYS A 53 14.84 -11.63 -6.78
C LYS A 53 16.35 -11.44 -6.55
N VAL A 54 17.14 -11.27 -7.62
CA VAL A 54 18.58 -11.01 -7.54
C VAL A 54 18.87 -9.69 -6.84
N TYR A 55 18.15 -8.63 -7.17
CA TYR A 55 18.33 -7.30 -6.60
C TYR A 55 17.98 -7.30 -5.11
N VAL A 56 16.90 -7.98 -4.74
CA VAL A 56 16.48 -8.20 -3.34
C VAL A 56 17.56 -8.98 -2.57
N GLU A 57 18.11 -10.05 -3.14
CA GLU A 57 19.17 -10.83 -2.48
C GLU A 57 20.52 -10.09 -2.42
N SER A 58 20.79 -9.21 -3.37
CA SER A 58 22.03 -8.43 -3.44
C SER A 58 21.95 -7.12 -2.65
N ASN A 59 20.74 -6.73 -2.22
CA ASN A 59 20.43 -5.44 -1.61
C ASN A 59 20.89 -4.24 -2.46
N ILE A 60 20.71 -4.34 -3.78
CA ILE A 60 21.10 -3.31 -4.75
C ILE A 60 19.83 -2.70 -5.33
N ASN A 61 19.49 -1.48 -4.91
CA ASN A 61 18.39 -0.66 -5.47
C ASN A 61 17.08 -1.43 -5.71
N ALA A 62 16.78 -2.41 -4.85
CA ALA A 62 15.65 -3.33 -5.04
C ALA A 62 14.32 -2.59 -5.04
N GLU A 63 14.13 -1.63 -4.12
CA GLU A 63 12.92 -0.81 -4.05
C GLU A 63 12.68 -0.02 -5.34
N HIS A 64 13.70 0.67 -5.84
CA HIS A 64 13.60 1.41 -7.10
C HIS A 64 13.23 0.49 -8.26
N PHE A 65 13.84 -0.71 -8.34
CA PHE A 65 13.49 -1.68 -9.37
C PHE A 65 12.04 -2.16 -9.25
N LEU A 66 11.58 -2.47 -8.04
CA LEU A 66 10.20 -2.94 -7.80
C LEU A 66 9.16 -1.87 -8.12
N VAL A 67 9.46 -0.59 -7.93
CA VAL A 67 8.55 0.51 -8.27
C VAL A 67 8.58 0.84 -9.76
N SER A 68 9.76 0.86 -10.38
CA SER A 68 9.92 1.29 -11.78
C SER A 68 9.59 0.21 -12.80
N ASN A 69 9.71 -1.07 -12.44
CA ASN A 69 9.57 -2.16 -13.39
C ASN A 69 8.13 -2.73 -13.45
N PRO A 70 7.42 -2.66 -14.60
CA PRO A 70 6.04 -3.13 -14.71
C PRO A 70 5.92 -4.61 -15.09
N TYR A 71 7.02 -5.29 -15.42
CA TYR A 71 6.97 -6.60 -16.10
C TYR A 71 7.17 -7.80 -15.18
N TYR A 72 7.62 -7.63 -13.94
CA TYR A 72 7.76 -8.76 -13.02
C TYR A 72 6.41 -9.21 -12.44
N ASP A 73 6.35 -10.47 -11.99
CA ASP A 73 5.20 -11.00 -11.26
C ASP A 73 5.30 -10.61 -9.78
N SER A 74 4.40 -9.75 -9.35
CA SER A 74 4.32 -9.26 -7.97
C SER A 74 4.06 -10.36 -6.94
N ARG A 75 3.33 -11.42 -7.28
CA ARG A 75 3.05 -12.53 -6.34
C ARG A 75 4.29 -13.36 -6.09
N VAL A 76 5.00 -13.71 -7.16
CA VAL A 76 6.24 -14.52 -7.07
C VAL A 76 7.33 -13.74 -6.34
N VAL A 77 7.54 -12.48 -6.72
CA VAL A 77 8.57 -11.63 -6.12
C VAL A 77 8.21 -11.24 -4.69
N GLY A 78 6.94 -10.91 -4.42
CA GLY A 78 6.46 -10.58 -3.07
C GLY A 78 6.69 -11.74 -2.10
N LYS A 79 6.29 -12.96 -2.47
CA LYS A 79 6.49 -14.17 -1.66
C LYS A 79 7.97 -14.47 -1.38
N PHE A 80 8.85 -14.16 -2.33
CA PHE A 80 10.29 -14.25 -2.13
C PHE A 80 10.80 -13.19 -1.13
N CYS A 81 10.27 -11.97 -1.21
CA CYS A 81 10.64 -10.86 -0.33
C CYS A 81 10.16 -11.08 1.11
N GLU A 82 9.02 -11.74 1.34
CA GLU A 82 8.45 -11.96 2.68
C GLU A 82 9.45 -12.52 3.71
N LYS A 83 10.33 -13.42 3.27
CA LYS A 83 11.32 -14.07 4.14
C LYS A 83 12.57 -13.22 4.39
N ARG A 84 12.81 -12.20 3.56
CA ARG A 84 14.05 -11.41 3.55
C ARG A 84 13.81 -9.98 4.04
N ASN A 85 12.82 -9.32 3.47
CA ASN A 85 12.44 -7.96 3.79
C ASN A 85 10.92 -7.78 3.57
N PRO A 86 10.12 -7.75 4.64
CA PRO A 86 8.67 -7.53 4.57
C PRO A 86 8.27 -6.23 3.85
N TYR A 87 9.07 -5.18 3.94
CA TYR A 87 8.80 -3.91 3.26
C TYR A 87 8.94 -4.04 1.74
N LEU A 88 9.94 -4.78 1.24
CA LEU A 88 10.06 -5.05 -0.20
C LEU A 88 8.91 -5.92 -0.71
N ALA A 89 8.40 -6.85 0.12
CA ALA A 89 7.20 -7.62 -0.21
C ALA A 89 5.98 -6.72 -0.35
N TYR A 90 5.77 -5.79 0.59
CA TYR A 90 4.73 -4.77 0.52
C TYR A 90 4.82 -3.95 -0.78
N VAL A 91 6.01 -3.48 -1.16
CA VAL A 91 6.20 -2.70 -2.41
C VAL A 91 5.82 -3.53 -3.64
N ALA A 92 6.23 -4.79 -3.70
CA ALA A 92 5.90 -5.69 -4.81
C ALA A 92 4.39 -5.95 -4.91
N TYR A 93 3.73 -6.27 -3.79
CA TYR A 93 2.28 -6.54 -3.75
C TYR A 93 1.45 -5.29 -4.05
N ARG A 94 1.87 -4.12 -3.53
CA ARG A 94 1.23 -2.83 -3.81
C ARG A 94 1.17 -2.56 -5.31
N ARG A 95 2.26 -2.84 -6.03
CA ARG A 95 2.35 -2.67 -7.50
C ARG A 95 1.51 -3.69 -8.27
N GLY A 96 1.36 -4.89 -7.74
CA GLY A 96 0.57 -5.97 -8.35
C GLY A 96 -0.91 -5.95 -7.98
N LEU A 97 -1.35 -5.01 -7.16
CA LEU A 97 -2.70 -4.98 -6.58
C LEU A 97 -3.08 -6.30 -5.89
N CYS A 98 -2.09 -6.96 -5.27
CA CYS A 98 -2.25 -8.22 -4.57
C CYS A 98 -2.71 -7.93 -3.14
N ASP A 99 -3.98 -7.52 -3.01
CA ASP A 99 -4.55 -7.03 -1.75
C ASP A 99 -4.42 -8.11 -0.65
N ASP A 100 -4.86 -9.34 -0.90
CA ASP A 100 -4.82 -10.45 0.06
C ASP A 100 -3.43 -10.72 0.65
N GLU A 101 -2.43 -10.86 -0.22
CA GLU A 101 -1.06 -11.12 0.19
C GLU A 101 -0.45 -9.92 0.92
N LEU A 102 -0.76 -8.69 0.49
CA LEU A 102 -0.35 -7.47 1.17
C LEU A 102 -0.87 -7.44 2.61
N PHE A 103 -2.17 -7.67 2.81
CA PHE A 103 -2.79 -7.74 4.13
C PHE A 103 -2.16 -8.81 5.01
N ALA A 104 -1.87 -9.98 4.45
CA ALA A 104 -1.22 -11.08 5.19
C ALA A 104 0.18 -10.68 5.68
N VAL A 105 0.98 -10.03 4.83
CA VAL A 105 2.33 -9.57 5.20
C VAL A 105 2.29 -8.45 6.22
N THR A 106 1.42 -7.45 6.02
CA THR A 106 1.36 -6.30 6.93
C THR A 106 0.86 -6.72 8.31
N ASN A 107 -0.18 -7.56 8.38
CA ASN A 107 -0.70 -8.06 9.64
C ASN A 107 0.34 -8.92 10.38
N LYS A 108 1.09 -9.76 9.66
CA LYS A 108 2.13 -10.62 10.26
C LYS A 108 3.31 -9.83 10.82
N ASN A 109 3.66 -8.71 10.20
CA ASN A 109 4.83 -7.90 10.56
C ASN A 109 4.47 -6.60 11.29
N SER A 110 3.20 -6.44 11.71
CA SER A 110 2.68 -5.22 12.35
C SER A 110 2.91 -3.94 11.55
N MET A 111 2.91 -4.02 10.22
CA MET A 111 3.12 -2.89 9.31
C MET A 111 1.81 -2.11 9.07
N PHE A 112 1.17 -1.69 10.15
CA PHE A 112 -0.15 -1.05 10.10
C PHE A 112 -0.10 0.36 9.49
N LYS A 113 1.05 1.04 9.56
CA LYS A 113 1.26 2.35 8.91
C LYS A 113 1.15 2.22 7.39
N GLU A 114 1.90 1.29 6.81
CA GLU A 114 1.93 1.04 5.37
C GLU A 114 0.58 0.53 4.87
N GLN A 115 -0.06 -0.35 5.66
CA GLN A 115 -1.40 -0.86 5.38
C GLN A 115 -2.45 0.26 5.37
N ALA A 116 -2.42 1.15 6.36
CA ALA A 116 -3.30 2.33 6.42
C ALA A 116 -3.12 3.22 5.19
N MET A 117 -1.87 3.52 4.82
CA MET A 117 -1.55 4.28 3.61
C MET A 117 -2.05 3.59 2.34
N TYR A 118 -1.92 2.27 2.26
CA TYR A 118 -2.39 1.51 1.10
C TYR A 118 -3.91 1.60 0.93
N VAL A 119 -4.66 1.38 2.00
CA VAL A 119 -6.13 1.42 1.99
C VAL A 119 -6.64 2.80 1.57
N VAL A 120 -6.09 3.87 2.16
CA VAL A 120 -6.49 5.25 1.84
C VAL A 120 -6.16 5.61 0.38
N ASN A 121 -5.02 5.16 -0.14
CA ASN A 121 -4.64 5.41 -1.53
C ASN A 121 -5.46 4.60 -2.55
N ARG A 122 -5.93 3.40 -2.18
CA ARG A 122 -6.71 2.53 -3.07
C ARG A 122 -8.17 3.00 -3.21
N GLN A 123 -8.71 3.69 -2.21
CA GLN A 123 -10.10 4.18 -2.17
C GLN A 123 -11.14 3.09 -2.53
N ASN A 124 -10.82 1.82 -2.25
CA ASN A 124 -11.65 0.68 -2.62
C ASN A 124 -12.57 0.32 -1.45
N ASP A 125 -13.88 0.36 -1.67
CA ASP A 125 -14.92 0.08 -0.69
C ASP A 125 -14.78 -1.36 -0.11
N ASP A 126 -14.39 -2.35 -0.93
CA ASP A 126 -14.19 -3.74 -0.46
C ASP A 126 -13.03 -3.86 0.55
N LEU A 127 -11.96 -3.06 0.35
CA LEU A 127 -10.81 -3.05 1.25
C LEU A 127 -11.16 -2.38 2.58
N TRP A 128 -11.95 -1.31 2.52
CA TRP A 128 -12.48 -0.65 3.71
C TRP A 128 -13.36 -1.58 4.52
N GLU A 129 -14.29 -2.29 3.90
CA GLU A 129 -15.16 -3.24 4.60
C GLU A 129 -14.35 -4.33 5.31
N ARG A 130 -13.32 -4.88 4.64
CA ARG A 130 -12.45 -5.90 5.22
C ARG A 130 -11.64 -5.37 6.42
N VAL A 131 -11.10 -4.17 6.31
CA VAL A 131 -10.27 -3.56 7.36
C VAL A 131 -11.11 -3.15 8.56
N LEU A 132 -12.29 -2.59 8.31
CA LEU A 132 -13.22 -2.09 9.33
C LEU A 132 -14.14 -3.18 9.89
N ASN A 133 -14.05 -4.41 9.38
CA ASN A 133 -14.81 -5.54 9.88
C ASN A 133 -14.59 -5.75 11.39
N GLU A 134 -15.67 -5.97 12.13
CA GLU A 134 -15.62 -6.13 13.59
C GLU A 134 -14.83 -7.37 14.03
N ASN A 135 -14.79 -8.40 13.19
CA ASN A 135 -14.04 -9.63 13.45
C ASN A 135 -12.54 -9.46 13.23
N ASN A 136 -12.10 -8.32 12.68
CA ASN A 136 -10.68 -8.06 12.47
C ASN A 136 -10.02 -7.64 13.78
N ALA A 137 -9.20 -8.52 14.35
CA ALA A 137 -8.43 -8.26 15.58
C ALA A 137 -7.51 -7.02 15.47
N PHE A 138 -7.10 -6.65 14.26
CA PHE A 138 -6.24 -5.51 14.01
C PHE A 138 -7.00 -4.22 13.64
N ARG A 139 -8.35 -4.25 13.61
CA ARG A 139 -9.20 -3.11 13.22
C ARG A 139 -8.76 -1.82 13.92
N LYS A 140 -8.67 -1.86 15.25
CA LYS A 140 -8.33 -0.67 16.05
C LYS A 140 -6.95 -0.11 15.70
N LEU A 141 -5.94 -0.98 15.55
CA LEU A 141 -4.58 -0.56 15.21
C LEU A 141 -4.51 0.10 13.82
N ILE A 142 -5.21 -0.47 12.84
CA ILE A 142 -5.23 0.09 11.48
C ILE A 142 -5.97 1.43 11.48
N VAL A 143 -7.12 1.51 12.13
CA VAL A 143 -7.90 2.75 12.25
C VAL A 143 -7.09 3.86 12.93
N ASP A 144 -6.39 3.54 14.02
CA ASP A 144 -5.51 4.47 14.71
C ASP A 144 -4.41 4.99 13.77
N GLN A 145 -3.78 4.11 12.97
CA GLN A 145 -2.76 4.51 11.99
C GLN A 145 -3.32 5.33 10.82
N ILE A 146 -4.56 5.06 10.41
CA ILE A 146 -5.25 5.85 9.37
C ILE A 146 -5.41 7.30 9.82
N ILE A 147 -5.86 7.51 11.06
CA ILE A 147 -6.05 8.85 11.63
C ILE A 147 -4.72 9.50 12.00
N SER A 148 -3.78 8.73 12.57
CA SER A 148 -2.52 9.29 13.08
C SER A 148 -1.56 9.68 11.97
N THR A 149 -1.54 8.91 10.88
CA THR A 149 -0.45 8.95 9.91
C THR A 149 -0.92 9.02 8.46
N ALA A 150 -1.87 8.18 8.05
CA ALA A 150 -2.23 8.13 6.64
C ALA A 150 -2.96 9.38 6.15
N LEU A 151 -3.96 9.85 6.90
CA LEU A 151 -4.77 11.00 6.50
C LEU A 151 -4.01 12.35 6.60
N PRO A 152 -3.13 12.58 7.59
CA PRO A 152 -2.26 13.76 7.58
C PRO A 152 -1.27 13.83 6.41
N GLU A 153 -0.80 12.67 5.91
CA GLU A 153 0.10 12.62 4.74
C GLU A 153 -0.65 12.83 3.40
N VAL A 154 -1.98 12.70 3.40
CA VAL A 154 -2.83 12.82 2.20
C VAL A 154 -3.32 14.25 2.01
N THR A 155 -3.01 14.81 0.85
CA THR A 155 -3.44 16.17 0.47
C THR A 155 -4.71 16.16 -0.39
N GLU A 156 -5.10 15.00 -0.94
CA GLU A 156 -6.25 14.89 -1.84
C GLU A 156 -7.59 14.79 -1.07
N PRO A 157 -8.56 15.70 -1.32
CA PRO A 157 -9.85 15.69 -0.62
C PRO A 157 -10.69 14.45 -0.90
N GLU A 158 -10.53 13.84 -2.07
CA GLU A 158 -11.29 12.64 -2.48
C GLU A 158 -10.93 11.42 -1.62
N LYS A 159 -9.67 11.27 -1.23
CA LYS A 159 -9.21 10.19 -0.36
C LYS A 159 -9.73 10.35 1.06
N ILE A 160 -9.75 11.59 1.55
CA ILE A 160 -10.36 11.94 2.84
C ILE A 160 -11.87 11.64 2.82
N ALA A 161 -12.58 12.04 1.76
CA ALA A 161 -14.01 11.77 1.62
C ALA A 161 -14.32 10.26 1.54
N SER A 162 -13.49 9.47 0.85
CA SER A 162 -13.60 8.01 0.83
C SER A 162 -13.44 7.40 2.22
N ALA A 163 -12.43 7.82 3.00
CA ALA A 163 -12.24 7.36 4.37
C ALA A 163 -13.42 7.73 5.28
N VAL A 164 -13.95 8.95 5.16
CA VAL A 164 -15.16 9.37 5.90
C VAL A 164 -16.36 8.50 5.55
N LYS A 165 -16.63 8.28 4.26
CA LYS A 165 -17.73 7.42 3.79
C LYS A 165 -17.59 5.99 4.33
N ALA A 166 -16.37 5.45 4.33
CA ALA A 166 -16.07 4.12 4.86
C ALA A 166 -16.38 4.02 6.35
N PHE A 167 -15.95 5.00 7.16
CA PHE A 167 -16.25 5.04 8.59
C PHE A 167 -17.74 5.21 8.90
N MET A 168 -18.47 5.99 8.10
CA MET A 168 -19.94 6.08 8.22
C MET A 168 -20.63 4.75 7.91
N THR A 169 -20.17 4.04 6.87
CA THR A 169 -20.75 2.77 6.44
C THR A 169 -20.48 1.66 7.46
N ALA A 170 -19.31 1.70 8.09
CA ALA A 170 -18.93 0.78 9.15
C ALA A 170 -19.53 1.12 10.53
N ASP A 171 -20.40 2.13 10.62
CA ASP A 171 -21.03 2.61 11.85
C ASP A 171 -20.03 2.91 12.98
N LEU A 172 -18.93 3.61 12.64
CA LEU A 172 -17.87 4.02 13.57
C LEU A 172 -17.88 5.54 13.79
N PRO A 173 -18.91 6.10 14.46
CA PRO A 173 -19.08 7.55 14.52
C PRO A 173 -18.07 8.25 15.45
N GLU A 174 -17.57 7.56 16.49
CA GLU A 174 -16.49 8.05 17.37
C GLU A 174 -15.18 8.27 16.60
N VAL A 175 -14.82 7.30 15.75
CA VAL A 175 -13.62 7.35 14.89
C VAL A 175 -13.75 8.47 13.87
N LEU A 176 -14.93 8.60 13.27
CA LEU A 176 -15.23 9.64 12.32
C LEU A 176 -15.10 11.04 12.93
N MET A 177 -15.62 11.23 14.15
CA MET A 177 -15.51 12.47 14.89
C MET A 177 -14.05 12.83 15.19
N GLN A 178 -13.27 11.88 15.71
CA GLN A 178 -11.84 12.08 15.96
C GLN A 178 -11.09 12.49 14.69
N LEU A 179 -11.40 11.85 13.56
CA LEU A 179 -10.82 12.22 12.27
C LEU A 179 -11.18 13.66 11.89
N LEU A 180 -12.45 14.00 11.92
CA LEU A 180 -12.92 15.31 11.47
C LEU A 180 -12.40 16.44 12.37
N GLU A 181 -12.30 16.22 13.68
CA GLU A 181 -11.63 17.15 14.59
C GLU A 181 -10.18 17.41 14.21
N LYS A 182 -9.44 16.33 13.92
CA LYS A 182 -8.04 16.45 13.54
C LYS A 182 -7.87 17.23 12.23
N LEU A 183 -8.76 16.99 11.26
CA LEU A 183 -8.79 17.75 9.99
C LEU A 183 -9.15 19.23 10.19
N VAL A 184 -10.04 19.56 11.14
CA VAL A 184 -10.39 20.95 11.48
C VAL A 184 -9.22 21.67 12.17
N VAL A 185 -8.50 20.97 13.05
CA VAL A 185 -7.36 21.52 13.80
C VAL A 185 -6.14 21.72 12.88
N ASP A 186 -5.87 20.77 11.97
CA ASP A 186 -4.84 20.90 10.94
C ASP A 186 -5.27 21.93 9.87
N THR A 187 -5.05 23.20 10.21
CA THR A 187 -5.31 24.40 9.41
C THR A 187 -4.55 24.41 8.07
N SER A 188 -3.61 23.48 7.90
CA SER A 188 -2.85 23.22 6.67
C SER A 188 -3.69 22.56 5.56
N SER A 189 -4.78 21.85 5.90
CA SER A 189 -5.66 21.22 4.91
C SER A 189 -6.67 22.22 4.32
N THR A 190 -6.18 23.16 3.50
CA THR A 190 -7.03 24.08 2.71
C THR A 190 -8.13 23.35 1.91
N ALA A 191 -7.92 22.06 1.61
CA ALA A 191 -8.89 21.16 1.02
C ALA A 191 -10.14 20.93 1.90
N PHE A 192 -10.00 20.78 3.23
CA PHE A 192 -11.14 20.60 4.13
C PHE A 192 -11.92 21.91 4.34
N ARG A 193 -11.20 23.03 4.58
CA ARG A 193 -11.82 24.35 4.76
C ARG A 193 -12.64 24.84 3.56
N ARG A 194 -12.33 24.36 2.35
CA ARG A 194 -13.06 24.69 1.12
C ARG A 194 -14.12 23.65 0.72
N ASN A 195 -14.15 22.48 1.37
CA ASN A 195 -15.05 21.40 0.98
C ASN A 195 -16.32 21.40 1.83
N LYS A 196 -17.40 21.93 1.24
CA LYS A 196 -18.72 22.03 1.85
C LYS A 196 -19.29 20.70 2.31
N ASN A 197 -19.09 19.64 1.53
CA ASN A 197 -19.62 18.31 1.86
C ASN A 197 -18.97 17.74 3.12
N LEU A 198 -17.65 17.94 3.30
CA LEU A 198 -16.94 17.48 4.49
C LEU A 198 -17.35 18.27 5.75
N GLN A 199 -17.65 19.56 5.61
CA GLN A 199 -18.15 20.40 6.71
C GLN A 199 -19.57 20.01 7.12
N ASN A 200 -20.47 19.80 6.14
CA ASN A 200 -21.80 19.27 6.40
C ASN A 200 -21.73 17.90 7.09
N LEU A 201 -20.83 17.02 6.65
CA LEU A 201 -20.61 15.71 7.26
C LEU A 201 -20.12 15.81 8.71
N LEU A 202 -19.24 16.75 9.05
CA LEU A 202 -18.83 16.99 10.43
C LEU A 202 -20.00 17.43 11.30
N ILE A 203 -20.80 18.39 10.83
CA ILE A 203 -21.97 18.86 11.58
C ILE A 203 -22.97 17.72 11.78
N LEU A 204 -23.29 16.97 10.73
CA LEU A 204 -24.22 15.84 10.80
C LEU A 204 -23.73 14.73 11.73
N THR A 205 -22.43 14.44 11.72
CA THR A 205 -21.82 13.45 12.61
C THR A 205 -21.88 13.95 14.06
N ALA A 206 -21.49 15.20 14.31
CA ALA A 206 -21.55 15.82 15.62
C ALA A 206 -22.98 15.84 16.21
N ILE A 207 -24.01 16.09 15.39
CA ILE A 207 -25.41 16.01 15.84
C ILE A 207 -25.78 14.61 16.35
N LYS A 208 -25.20 13.57 15.75
CA LYS A 208 -25.47 12.17 16.11
C LYS A 208 -24.69 11.70 17.34
N THR A 209 -23.44 12.13 17.52
CA THR A 209 -22.57 11.67 18.62
C THR A 209 -22.40 12.68 19.75
N GLU A 210 -22.04 13.93 19.47
CA GLU A 210 -21.73 14.95 20.50
C GLU A 210 -22.45 16.28 20.22
N LYS A 211 -23.70 16.35 20.65
CA LYS A 211 -24.58 17.52 20.43
C LYS A 211 -24.02 18.81 21.02
N ASP A 212 -23.25 18.73 22.10
CA ASP A 212 -22.70 19.90 22.80
C ASP A 212 -21.63 20.63 21.98
N ARG A 213 -20.95 19.92 21.08
CA ARG A 213 -19.86 20.49 20.25
C ARG A 213 -20.32 21.00 18.89
N VAL A 214 -21.57 20.71 18.50
CA VAL A 214 -22.17 21.19 17.24
C VAL A 214 -22.07 22.71 17.14
N MET A 215 -22.36 23.44 18.23
CA MET A 215 -22.29 24.89 18.26
C MET A 215 -20.85 25.41 18.09
N GLU A 216 -19.85 24.70 18.61
CA GLU A 216 -18.45 25.06 18.41
C GLU A 216 -18.05 24.92 16.94
N TYR A 217 -18.47 23.85 16.27
CA TYR A 217 -18.19 23.63 14.86
C TYR A 217 -18.92 24.63 13.95
N VAL A 218 -20.19 24.93 14.23
CA VAL A 218 -20.96 25.95 13.49
C VAL A 218 -20.28 27.32 13.56
N ASN A 219 -19.66 27.66 14.69
CA ASN A 219 -18.94 28.93 14.84
C ASN A 219 -17.55 28.95 14.18
N ARG A 220 -16.96 27.79 13.88
CA ARG A 220 -15.58 27.65 13.35
C ARG A 220 -15.52 27.32 11.86
N LEU A 221 -16.63 26.89 11.28
CA LEU A 221 -16.75 26.52 9.88
C LEU A 221 -17.38 27.68 9.09
N ASP A 222 -17.01 27.82 7.82
CA ASP A 222 -17.47 28.93 6.97
C ASP A 222 -18.23 28.47 5.72
N ASN A 223 -18.22 27.17 5.41
CA ASN A 223 -18.76 26.60 4.17
C ASN A 223 -19.67 25.40 4.47
N PHE A 224 -20.85 25.61 5.07
CA PHE A 224 -21.88 24.60 5.29
C PHE A 224 -23.29 25.17 5.02
N ASP A 225 -24.26 24.30 4.73
CA ASP A 225 -25.69 24.65 4.51
C ASP A 225 -26.61 23.95 5.53
#